data_AF-A0A935W1L4-F1
#
_entry.id   AF-A0A935W1L4-F1
#
_cell.length_a   1.000
_cell.length_b   1.000
_cell.length_c   1.000
_cell.angle_alpha   90.00
_cell.angle_beta   90.00
_cell.angle_gamma   90.00
#
_symmetry.space_group_name_H-M   'P 1'
#
loop_
_entity.id
_entity.type
_entity.pdbx_description
1 polymer ?
#
loop_
_entity_poly.entity_id
_entity_poly.type
_entity_poly.pdbx_seq_one_letter_code
_entity_poly.pdbx_strand_id
1 'polypeptide(L)'
;MIGSAGRRPARALVFLLWVLGGIVPGLLGAAAGGPLGVEETEALVRRVDYEGMPEDEAVRIGPAGGARLIEMLSDPEERPHHARILLALGSWGGSGAIEAIRRFRAALPVKGELDRGTFRAWQSLPFALGRLARHEPGAVADLTARFDADPPGWSFRHFRSERLLALEQRATATALAETRLPEAARALDALARRPHAPAVTEHLRAVQAEMQIEMQAGATPAVNGRTPGGVP
;
A
#
# COMPACT_ATOMS: atom_id res chain seq x y z
N MET A 1 -56.11 11.52 -3.95
CA MET A 1 -56.08 10.39 -2.98
C MET A 1 -54.84 10.56 -2.14
N ILE A 2 -55.03 10.92 -0.87
CA ILE A 2 -53.99 11.30 0.10
C ILE A 2 -53.83 10.12 1.04
N GLY A 3 -52.63 9.52 1.09
CA GLY A 3 -52.37 8.27 1.80
C GLY A 3 -51.31 8.40 2.89
N SER A 4 -51.77 8.64 4.11
CA SER A 4 -51.27 8.04 5.37
C SER A 4 -49.77 8.14 5.70
N ALA A 5 -49.42 9.14 6.51
CA ALA A 5 -48.17 9.24 7.25
C ALA A 5 -48.21 8.41 8.55
N GLY A 6 -47.45 7.33 8.60
CA GLY A 6 -47.24 6.52 9.81
C GLY A 6 -46.14 7.10 10.70
N ARG A 7 -46.51 7.65 11.86
CA ARG A 7 -45.59 8.10 12.92
C ARG A 7 -45.01 6.88 13.65
N ARG A 8 -43.69 6.76 13.70
CA ARG A 8 -42.98 5.75 14.51
C ARG A 8 -42.80 6.24 15.95
N PRO A 9 -42.92 5.36 16.96
CA PRO A 9 -42.80 5.73 18.37
C PRO A 9 -41.35 6.03 18.76
N ALA A 10 -41.21 7.07 19.58
CA ALA A 10 -39.97 7.50 20.21
C ALA A 10 -39.38 6.39 21.09
N ARG A 11 -38.17 5.94 20.76
CA ARG A 11 -37.35 5.10 21.63
C ARG A 11 -36.47 6.03 22.46
N ALA A 12 -36.82 6.17 23.73
CA ALA A 12 -35.94 6.69 24.76
C ALA A 12 -34.74 5.74 24.88
N LEU A 13 -33.54 6.23 24.61
CA LEU A 13 -32.29 5.53 24.92
C LEU A 13 -31.59 6.30 26.04
N VAL A 14 -31.49 5.62 27.17
CA VAL A 14 -30.79 6.01 28.38
C VAL A 14 -29.31 6.17 28.07
N PHE A 15 -28.82 7.40 28.09
CA PHE A 15 -27.38 7.69 28.15
C PHE A 15 -26.93 7.49 29.59
N LEU A 16 -26.42 6.30 29.91
CA LEU A 16 -25.76 6.05 31.18
C LEU A 16 -24.28 6.48 31.06
N LEU A 17 -24.03 7.63 31.67
CA LEU A 17 -22.76 8.30 31.84
C LEU A 17 -21.84 7.45 32.75
N TRP A 18 -20.90 6.68 32.19
CA TRP A 18 -19.75 6.14 32.91
C TRP A 18 -18.59 7.13 32.82
N VAL A 19 -18.66 8.17 33.66
CA VAL A 19 -17.53 9.01 34.03
C VAL A 19 -17.18 8.60 35.45
N LEU A 20 -16.13 7.80 35.63
CA LEU A 20 -15.37 7.68 36.88
C LEU A 20 -14.18 6.72 36.71
N GLY A 21 -12.97 7.28 36.83
CA GLY A 21 -11.90 6.64 37.59
C GLY A 21 -11.08 5.55 36.92
N GLY A 22 -10.31 5.90 35.90
CA GLY A 22 -9.25 5.05 35.37
C GLY A 22 -8.08 5.89 34.84
N ILE A 23 -7.44 6.66 35.71
CA ILE A 23 -6.10 7.19 35.41
C ILE A 23 -5.20 5.95 35.33
N VAL A 24 -4.87 5.51 34.11
CA VAL A 24 -3.77 4.58 33.86
C VAL A 24 -2.52 5.46 33.71
N PRO A 25 -1.69 5.61 34.76
CA PRO A 25 -0.48 6.39 34.66
C PRO A 25 0.60 5.51 34.02
N GLY A 26 1.16 5.98 32.91
CA GLY A 26 2.50 5.57 32.48
C GLY A 26 2.60 4.25 31.73
N LEU A 27 2.56 4.34 30.40
CA LEU A 27 3.40 3.53 29.51
C LEU A 27 3.60 4.28 28.18
N LEU A 28 3.82 5.59 28.26
CA LEU A 28 4.48 6.36 27.20
C LEU A 28 5.99 6.17 27.29
N GLY A 29 6.41 4.91 27.37
CA GLY A 29 7.73 4.54 26.88
C GLY A 29 7.55 4.38 25.39
N ALA A 30 8.17 5.27 24.59
CA ALA A 30 8.47 4.93 23.21
C ALA A 30 9.32 3.67 23.29
N ALA A 31 8.68 2.50 23.22
CA ALA A 31 9.37 1.26 23.06
C ALA A 31 10.11 1.43 21.74
N ALA A 32 11.42 1.66 21.83
CA ALA A 32 12.35 1.41 20.74
C ALA A 32 12.25 -0.10 20.47
N GLY A 33 11.15 -0.49 19.84
CA GLY A 33 10.75 -1.86 19.73
C GLY A 33 11.73 -2.51 18.77
N GLY A 34 12.39 -3.55 19.24
CA GLY A 34 13.31 -4.33 18.43
C GLY A 34 12.66 -4.88 17.17
N PRO A 35 13.45 -5.57 16.32
CA PRO A 35 12.92 -6.22 15.14
C PRO A 35 11.81 -7.21 15.53
N LEU A 36 10.70 -7.20 14.80
CA LEU A 36 9.58 -8.11 15.04
C LEU A 36 10.02 -9.55 14.78
N GLY A 37 9.66 -10.44 15.70
CA GLY A 37 9.81 -11.88 15.53
C GLY A 37 8.81 -12.46 14.53
N VAL A 38 8.85 -13.78 14.39
CA VAL A 38 7.94 -14.54 13.49
C VAL A 38 6.48 -14.34 13.89
N GLU A 39 6.15 -14.59 15.16
CA GLU A 39 4.76 -14.53 15.67
C GLU A 39 4.15 -13.13 15.55
N GLU A 40 4.92 -12.09 15.88
CA GLU A 40 4.49 -10.69 15.76
C GLU A 40 4.26 -10.30 14.29
N THR A 41 5.12 -10.78 13.39
CA THR A 41 4.98 -10.56 11.94
C THR A 41 3.72 -11.23 11.39
N GLU A 42 3.43 -12.47 11.80
CA GLU A 42 2.19 -13.15 11.40
C GLU A 42 0.95 -12.42 11.93
N ALA A 43 0.98 -11.99 13.20
CA ALA A 43 -0.11 -11.24 13.81
C ALA A 43 -0.37 -9.92 13.06
N LEU A 44 0.70 -9.20 12.70
CA LEU A 44 0.63 -7.95 11.93
C LEU A 44 -0.09 -8.14 10.59
N VAL A 45 0.26 -9.17 9.81
CA VAL A 45 -0.36 -9.36 8.48
C VAL A 45 -1.76 -9.96 8.54
N ARG A 46 -2.10 -10.70 9.59
CA ARG A 46 -3.45 -11.25 9.81
C ARG A 46 -4.43 -10.26 10.44
N ARG A 47 -3.95 -9.21 11.11
CA ARG A 47 -4.80 -8.15 11.69
C ARG A 47 -5.57 -7.40 10.61
N VAL A 48 -6.80 -7.00 10.92
CA VAL A 48 -7.64 -6.15 10.06
C VAL A 48 -7.57 -4.72 10.57
N ASP A 49 -6.85 -3.87 9.85
CA ASP A 49 -6.71 -2.45 10.15
C ASP A 49 -7.49 -1.63 9.11
N TYR A 50 -8.34 -0.70 9.57
CA TYR A 50 -9.15 0.13 8.67
C TYR A 50 -8.34 1.20 7.94
N GLU A 51 -7.22 1.62 8.53
CA GLU A 51 -6.31 2.67 8.00
C GLU A 51 -5.27 2.11 7.01
N GLY A 52 -5.21 0.78 6.84
CA GLY A 52 -4.22 0.11 5.99
C GLY A 52 -3.17 -0.64 6.80
N MET A 53 -2.07 -1.05 6.15
CA MET A 53 -0.94 -1.68 6.84
C MET A 53 -0.18 -0.62 7.65
N PRO A 54 0.03 -0.81 8.97
CA PRO A 54 0.87 0.11 9.75
C PRO A 54 2.32 -0.04 9.30
N GLU A 55 2.79 0.97 8.55
CA GLU A 55 4.09 0.93 7.89
C GLU A 55 5.25 0.97 8.90
N ASP A 56 5.07 1.69 10.01
CA ASP A 56 6.03 1.78 11.12
C ASP A 56 6.28 0.43 11.82
N GLU A 57 5.25 -0.42 11.91
CA GLU A 57 5.41 -1.80 12.35
C GLU A 57 6.05 -2.66 11.25
N ALA A 58 5.62 -2.52 10.00
CA ALA A 58 6.10 -3.34 8.89
C ALA A 58 7.60 -3.16 8.59
N VAL A 59 8.13 -1.94 8.72
CA VAL A 59 9.59 -1.68 8.56
C VAL A 59 10.42 -2.31 9.68
N ARG A 60 9.80 -2.68 10.81
CA ARG A 60 10.47 -3.34 11.93
C ARG A 60 10.54 -4.86 11.77
N ILE A 61 9.99 -5.44 10.71
CA ILE A 61 10.02 -6.90 10.50
C ILE A 61 11.48 -7.39 10.47
N GLY A 62 11.82 -8.32 11.36
CA GLY A 62 13.15 -8.93 11.40
C GLY A 62 13.38 -9.92 10.24
N PRO A 63 14.63 -10.37 10.00
CA PRO A 63 14.93 -11.33 8.94
C PRO A 63 14.13 -12.64 9.02
N ALA A 64 13.90 -13.16 10.23
CA ALA A 64 13.08 -14.35 10.44
C ALA A 64 11.61 -14.11 10.09
N GLY A 65 11.06 -12.95 10.43
CA GLY A 65 9.71 -12.54 10.03
C GLY A 65 9.59 -12.38 8.51
N GLY A 66 10.58 -11.77 7.86
CA GLY A 66 10.62 -11.63 6.41
C GLY A 66 10.67 -12.97 5.68
N ALA A 67 11.51 -13.91 6.14
CA ALA A 67 11.52 -15.28 5.63
C ALA A 67 10.16 -15.95 5.79
N ARG A 68 9.50 -15.76 6.94
CA ARG A 68 8.15 -16.28 7.18
C ARG A 68 7.11 -15.70 6.22
N LEU A 69 7.17 -14.40 5.92
CA LEU A 69 6.26 -13.79 4.95
C LEU A 69 6.40 -14.38 3.55
N ILE A 70 7.63 -14.73 3.13
CA ILE A 70 7.86 -15.40 1.84
C ILE A 70 7.20 -16.78 1.80
N GLU A 71 7.28 -17.54 2.89
CA GLU A 71 6.58 -18.82 3.02
C GLU A 71 5.06 -18.63 2.96
N MET A 72 4.50 -17.73 3.77
CA MET A 72 3.07 -17.45 3.84
C MET A 72 2.50 -16.96 2.50
N LEU A 73 3.28 -16.20 1.71
CA LEU A 73 2.85 -15.76 0.38
C LEU A 73 2.62 -16.94 -0.59
N SER A 74 3.30 -18.06 -0.36
CA SER A 74 3.15 -19.28 -1.15
C SER A 74 2.08 -20.23 -0.60
N ASP A 75 1.60 -20.00 0.62
CA ASP A 75 0.58 -20.82 1.29
C ASP A 75 -0.83 -20.47 0.79
N PRO A 76 -1.58 -21.42 0.20
CA PRO A 76 -2.97 -21.21 -0.21
C PRO A 76 -3.93 -20.85 0.93
N GLU A 77 -3.67 -21.31 2.17
CA GLU A 77 -4.52 -21.01 3.33
C GLU A 77 -4.38 -19.54 3.77
N GLU A 78 -3.25 -18.91 3.46
CA GLU A 78 -2.99 -17.49 3.71
C GLU A 78 -3.55 -16.55 2.63
N ARG A 79 -4.27 -17.09 1.63
CA ARG A 79 -4.88 -16.29 0.53
C ARG A 79 -5.70 -15.08 1.00
N PRO A 80 -6.49 -15.15 2.11
CA PRO A 80 -7.19 -13.98 2.63
C PRO A 80 -6.25 -12.82 3.02
N HIS A 81 -4.99 -13.12 3.31
CA HIS A 81 -3.98 -12.19 3.85
C HIS A 81 -2.88 -11.84 2.83
N HIS A 82 -2.83 -12.48 1.66
CA HIS A 82 -1.79 -12.24 0.62
C HIS A 82 -1.60 -10.75 0.27
N ALA A 83 -2.67 -9.96 0.18
CA ALA A 83 -2.57 -8.52 -0.04
C ALA A 83 -1.74 -7.81 1.03
N ARG A 84 -1.94 -8.16 2.30
CA ARG A 84 -1.20 -7.59 3.44
C ARG A 84 0.23 -8.14 3.50
N ILE A 85 0.42 -9.43 3.21
CA ILE A 85 1.75 -10.05 3.11
C ILE A 85 2.60 -9.35 2.05
N LEU A 86 2.05 -9.08 0.87
CA LEU A 86 2.74 -8.34 -0.20
C LEU A 86 3.16 -6.94 0.26
N LEU A 87 2.25 -6.20 0.91
CA LEU A 87 2.54 -4.87 1.42
C LEU A 87 3.61 -4.88 2.53
N ALA A 88 3.58 -5.88 3.40
CA ALA A 88 4.58 -6.07 4.45
C ALA A 88 5.96 -6.42 3.87
N LEU A 89 6.02 -7.31 2.85
CA LEU A 89 7.26 -7.60 2.13
C LEU A 89 7.84 -6.35 1.46
N GLY A 90 6.98 -5.54 0.85
CA GLY A 90 7.38 -4.27 0.23
C GLY A 90 7.96 -3.28 1.25
N SER A 91 7.37 -3.18 2.44
CA SER A 91 7.87 -2.32 3.53
C SER A 91 9.11 -2.88 4.22
N TRP A 92 9.24 -4.20 4.35
CA TRP A 92 10.38 -4.86 4.97
C TRP A 92 11.66 -4.72 4.12
N GLY A 93 11.53 -4.92 2.81
CA GLY A 93 12.63 -4.66 1.87
C GLY A 93 13.85 -5.58 1.99
N GLY A 94 13.75 -6.70 2.71
CA GLY A 94 14.87 -7.63 2.86
C GLY A 94 15.09 -8.55 1.65
N SER A 95 16.21 -9.27 1.70
CA SER A 95 16.65 -10.16 0.62
C SER A 95 15.58 -11.20 0.27
N GLY A 96 15.29 -11.36 -1.02
CA GLY A 96 14.30 -12.31 -1.52
C GLY A 96 12.87 -11.77 -1.64
N ALA A 97 12.58 -10.56 -1.13
CA ALA A 97 11.26 -9.95 -1.23
C ALA A 97 10.83 -9.75 -2.71
N ILE A 98 11.72 -9.24 -3.56
CA ILE A 98 11.43 -9.01 -4.98
C ILE A 98 11.18 -10.33 -5.72
N GLU A 99 11.99 -11.37 -5.48
CA GLU A 99 11.79 -12.69 -6.06
C GLU A 99 10.47 -13.33 -5.59
N ALA A 100 10.10 -13.16 -4.32
CA ALA A 100 8.84 -13.66 -3.78
C ALA A 100 7.63 -12.98 -4.45
N ILE A 101 7.66 -11.65 -4.61
CA ILE A 101 6.62 -10.89 -5.30
C ILE A 101 6.52 -11.28 -6.77
N ARG A 102 7.66 -11.46 -7.46
CA ARG A 102 7.71 -11.94 -8.85
C ARG A 102 7.13 -13.35 -8.99
N ARG A 103 7.46 -14.26 -8.07
CA ARG A 103 6.91 -15.62 -8.04
C ARG A 103 5.40 -15.62 -7.83
N PHE A 104 4.90 -14.83 -6.87
CA PHE A 104 3.47 -14.66 -6.65
C PHE A 104 2.77 -14.16 -7.92
N ARG A 105 3.32 -13.12 -8.56
CA ARG A 105 2.78 -12.59 -9.82
C ARG A 105 2.74 -13.66 -10.92
N ALA A 106 3.81 -14.43 -11.08
CA ALA A 106 3.89 -15.50 -12.08
C ALA A 106 2.90 -16.65 -11.82
N ALA A 107 2.48 -16.84 -10.57
CA ALA A 107 1.50 -17.85 -10.18
C ALA A 107 0.03 -17.39 -10.37
N LEU A 108 -0.22 -16.11 -10.72
CA LEU A 108 -1.57 -15.64 -10.98
C LEU A 108 -2.18 -16.39 -12.19
N PRO A 109 -3.49 -16.71 -12.16
CA PRO A 109 -4.16 -17.34 -13.29
C PRO A 109 -3.99 -16.54 -14.58
N VAL A 110 -3.78 -17.22 -15.71
CA VAL A 110 -3.71 -16.57 -17.03
C VAL A 110 -5.12 -16.26 -17.57
N LYS A 111 -6.11 -17.07 -17.19
CA LYS A 111 -7.52 -16.98 -17.64
C LYS A 111 -8.46 -17.37 -16.50
N GLY A 112 -9.75 -17.03 -16.66
CA GLY A 112 -10.82 -17.39 -15.72
C GLY A 112 -11.24 -16.22 -14.83
N GLU A 113 -12.12 -16.49 -13.86
CA GLU A 113 -12.54 -15.50 -12.86
C GLU A 113 -11.70 -15.66 -11.60
N LEU A 114 -11.10 -14.57 -11.12
CA LEU A 114 -10.38 -14.54 -9.85
C LEU A 114 -11.36 -14.54 -8.68
N ASP A 115 -10.97 -15.19 -7.58
CA ASP A 115 -11.64 -14.97 -6.30
C ASP A 115 -11.29 -13.59 -5.72
N ARG A 116 -12.06 -13.17 -4.71
CA ARG A 116 -11.89 -11.85 -4.08
C ARG A 116 -10.53 -11.66 -3.41
N GLY A 117 -9.95 -12.71 -2.81
CA GLY A 117 -8.66 -12.65 -2.13
C GLY A 117 -7.53 -12.46 -3.14
N THR A 118 -7.53 -13.28 -4.20
CA THR A 118 -6.56 -13.18 -5.30
C THR A 118 -6.65 -11.84 -6.01
N PHE A 119 -7.86 -11.34 -6.30
CA PHE A 119 -8.04 -10.01 -6.89
C PHE A 119 -7.48 -8.90 -6.00
N ARG A 120 -7.74 -8.93 -4.69
CA ARG A 120 -7.18 -7.96 -3.73
C ARG A 120 -5.65 -8.00 -3.69
N ALA A 121 -5.07 -9.19 -3.65
CA ALA A 121 -3.62 -9.36 -3.66
C ALA A 121 -3.01 -8.81 -4.96
N TRP A 122 -3.63 -9.06 -6.11
CA TRP A 122 -3.23 -8.46 -7.38
C TRP A 122 -3.25 -6.93 -7.35
N GLN A 123 -4.31 -6.32 -6.80
CA GLN A 123 -4.40 -4.85 -6.66
C GLN A 123 -3.32 -4.26 -5.75
N SER A 124 -2.81 -5.03 -4.79
CA SER A 124 -1.74 -4.58 -3.88
C SER A 124 -0.35 -4.66 -4.49
N LEU A 125 -0.15 -5.35 -5.62
CA LEU A 125 1.17 -5.55 -6.21
C LEU A 125 1.90 -4.25 -6.58
N PRO A 126 1.27 -3.25 -7.24
CA PRO A 126 1.94 -1.99 -7.52
C PRO A 126 2.47 -1.31 -6.26
N PHE A 127 1.65 -1.24 -5.21
CA PHE A 127 2.03 -0.59 -3.95
C PHE A 127 3.13 -1.34 -3.21
N ALA A 128 3.08 -2.69 -3.21
CA ALA A 128 4.15 -3.51 -2.66
C ALA A 128 5.49 -3.25 -3.36
N LEU A 129 5.50 -3.19 -4.70
CA LEU A 129 6.70 -2.85 -5.48
C LEU A 129 7.15 -1.40 -5.26
N GLY A 130 6.22 -0.46 -5.14
CA GLY A 130 6.53 0.95 -4.87
C GLY A 130 7.23 1.14 -3.52
N ARG A 131 6.77 0.45 -2.48
CA ARG A 131 7.43 0.41 -1.17
C ARG A 131 8.81 -0.25 -1.27
N LEU A 132 8.89 -1.37 -1.98
CA LEU A 132 10.14 -2.12 -2.16
C LEU A 132 11.21 -1.34 -2.93
N ALA A 133 10.81 -0.43 -3.83
CA ALA A 133 11.73 0.36 -4.65
C ALA A 133 12.75 1.18 -3.85
N ARG A 134 12.45 1.52 -2.59
CA ARG A 134 13.38 2.20 -1.68
C ARG A 134 14.56 1.33 -1.25
N HIS A 135 14.38 0.01 -1.31
CA HIS A 135 15.37 -0.99 -0.90
C HIS A 135 16.00 -1.69 -2.13
N GLU A 136 15.21 -1.90 -3.17
CA GLU A 136 15.59 -2.66 -4.36
C GLU A 136 15.32 -1.83 -5.63
N PRO A 137 16.36 -1.23 -6.25
CA PRO A 137 16.19 -0.38 -7.44
C PRO A 137 15.48 -1.09 -8.61
N GLY A 138 15.61 -2.41 -8.69
CA GLY A 138 14.92 -3.23 -9.69
C GLY A 138 13.39 -3.16 -9.63
N ALA A 139 12.80 -2.79 -8.50
CA ALA A 139 11.34 -2.71 -8.35
C ALA A 139 10.71 -1.58 -9.18
N VAL A 140 11.44 -0.49 -9.48
CA VAL A 140 10.97 0.58 -10.39
C VAL A 140 10.83 0.05 -11.82
N ALA A 141 11.79 -0.77 -12.26
CA ALA A 141 11.72 -1.42 -13.57
C ALA A 141 10.54 -2.40 -13.64
N ASP A 142 10.31 -3.18 -12.57
CA ASP A 142 9.16 -4.07 -12.47
C ASP A 142 7.83 -3.31 -12.51
N LEU A 143 7.72 -2.17 -11.82
CA LEU A 143 6.56 -1.28 -11.90
C LEU A 143 6.32 -0.79 -13.32
N THR A 144 7.37 -0.29 -13.98
CA THR A 144 7.25 0.22 -15.35
C THR A 144 6.81 -0.89 -16.32
N ALA A 145 7.39 -2.09 -16.18
CA ALA A 145 6.97 -3.26 -16.96
C ALA A 145 5.52 -3.70 -16.67
N ARG A 146 4.98 -3.45 -15.47
CA ARG A 146 3.57 -3.68 -15.17
C ARG A 146 2.65 -2.66 -15.83
N PHE A 147 3.07 -1.39 -15.91
CA PHE A 147 2.30 -0.37 -16.62
C PHE A 147 2.11 -0.73 -18.10
N ASP A 148 3.15 -1.32 -18.70
CA ASP A 148 3.22 -1.70 -20.11
C ASP A 148 2.67 -3.11 -20.40
N ALA A 149 2.15 -3.81 -19.39
CA ALA A 149 1.62 -5.15 -19.56
C ALA A 149 0.33 -5.16 -20.40
N ASP A 150 0.13 -6.24 -21.15
CA ASP A 150 -1.13 -6.48 -21.86
C ASP A 150 -2.30 -6.66 -20.88
N PRO A 151 -3.55 -6.40 -21.32
CA PRO A 151 -4.73 -6.70 -20.53
C PRO A 151 -4.72 -8.16 -20.05
N PRO A 152 -5.01 -8.42 -18.76
CA PRO A 152 -5.07 -9.78 -18.26
C PRO A 152 -6.18 -10.59 -18.94
N GLY A 153 -5.92 -11.87 -19.19
CA GLY A 153 -6.90 -12.82 -19.76
C GLY A 153 -7.95 -13.33 -18.74
N TRP A 154 -7.87 -12.87 -17.49
CA TRP A 154 -8.81 -13.19 -16.42
C TRP A 154 -9.75 -12.02 -16.11
N SER A 155 -10.79 -12.28 -15.31
CA SER A 155 -11.80 -11.30 -14.89
C SER A 155 -12.02 -11.32 -13.38
N PHE A 156 -12.69 -10.28 -12.87
CA PHE A 156 -13.26 -10.28 -11.53
C PHE A 156 -14.61 -9.56 -11.57
N ARG A 157 -15.72 -10.29 -11.38
CA ARG A 157 -17.07 -9.72 -11.47
C ARG A 157 -17.29 -8.98 -12.80
N HIS A 158 -17.41 -7.65 -12.74
CA HIS A 158 -17.60 -6.76 -13.88
C HIS A 158 -16.29 -6.12 -14.39
N PHE A 159 -15.16 -6.39 -13.76
CA PHE A 159 -13.85 -5.94 -14.23
C PHE A 159 -13.29 -6.96 -15.24
N ARG A 160 -13.01 -6.50 -16.46
CA ARG A 160 -12.53 -7.32 -17.57
C ARG A 160 -11.59 -6.50 -18.46
N SER A 161 -10.59 -7.16 -19.03
CA SER A 161 -9.77 -6.64 -20.15
C SER A 161 -9.29 -5.20 -19.90
N GLU A 162 -9.66 -4.25 -20.77
CA GLU A 162 -9.29 -2.84 -20.71
C GLU A 162 -9.56 -2.16 -19.36
N ARG A 163 -10.64 -2.54 -18.66
CA ARG A 163 -10.94 -1.95 -17.35
C ARG A 163 -9.96 -2.41 -16.28
N LEU A 164 -9.47 -3.65 -16.38
CA LEU A 164 -8.41 -4.16 -15.50
C LEU A 164 -7.07 -3.52 -15.85
N LEU A 165 -6.76 -3.38 -17.14
CA LEU A 165 -5.54 -2.70 -17.60
C LEU A 165 -5.50 -1.25 -17.11
N ALA A 166 -6.57 -0.47 -17.32
CA ALA A 166 -6.63 0.91 -16.87
C ALA A 166 -6.50 1.04 -15.34
N LEU A 167 -7.05 0.08 -14.58
CA LEU A 167 -6.92 0.05 -13.12
C LEU A 167 -5.46 -0.22 -12.70
N GLU A 168 -4.81 -1.19 -13.34
CA GLU A 168 -3.40 -1.52 -13.11
C GLU A 168 -2.47 -0.35 -13.44
N GLN A 169 -2.69 0.31 -14.58
CA GLN A 169 -1.90 1.46 -15.02
C GLN A 169 -2.02 2.62 -14.04
N ARG A 170 -3.24 2.93 -13.56
CA ARG A 170 -3.44 3.99 -12.56
C ARG A 170 -2.78 3.66 -11.23
N ALA A 171 -2.94 2.43 -10.74
CA ALA A 171 -2.29 1.98 -9.50
C ALA A 171 -0.76 2.02 -9.61
N THR A 172 -0.21 1.62 -10.76
CA THR A 172 1.23 1.66 -11.04
C THR A 172 1.76 3.09 -11.11
N ALA A 173 1.04 4.01 -11.76
CA ALA A 173 1.41 5.42 -11.80
C ALA A 173 1.43 6.05 -10.39
N THR A 174 0.42 5.74 -9.58
CA THR A 174 0.37 6.17 -8.17
C THR A 174 1.55 5.59 -7.38
N ALA A 175 1.80 4.28 -7.49
CA ALA A 175 2.90 3.63 -6.78
C ALA A 175 4.27 4.18 -7.19
N LEU A 176 4.48 4.50 -8.48
CA LEU A 176 5.70 5.17 -8.95
C LEU A 176 5.88 6.55 -8.28
N ALA A 177 4.82 7.35 -8.22
CA ALA A 177 4.87 8.68 -7.60
C ALA A 177 5.17 8.59 -6.09
N GLU A 178 4.54 7.66 -5.37
CA GLU A 178 4.74 7.43 -3.93
C GLU A 178 6.16 7.00 -3.56
N THR A 179 6.92 6.42 -4.50
CA THR A 179 8.33 6.08 -4.26
C THR A 179 9.18 7.31 -3.97
N ARG A 180 8.83 8.45 -4.59
CA ARG A 180 9.60 9.71 -4.60
C ARG A 180 11.05 9.57 -5.10
N LEU A 181 11.32 8.52 -5.89
CA LEU A 181 12.65 8.29 -6.46
C LEU A 181 12.83 9.03 -7.79
N PRO A 182 14.01 9.61 -8.07
CA PRO A 182 14.30 10.24 -9.36
C PRO A 182 14.09 9.30 -10.56
N GLU A 183 14.38 8.02 -10.41
CA GLU A 183 14.17 6.98 -11.43
C GLU A 183 12.67 6.82 -11.75
N ALA A 184 11.82 6.82 -10.72
CA ALA A 184 10.38 6.71 -10.88
C ALA A 184 9.77 7.98 -11.49
N ALA A 185 10.31 9.15 -11.15
CA ALA A 185 9.96 10.41 -11.80
C ALA A 185 10.26 10.38 -13.31
N ARG A 186 11.46 9.94 -13.70
CA ARG A 186 11.84 9.76 -15.11
C ARG A 186 10.95 8.74 -15.82
N ALA A 187 10.58 7.66 -15.12
CA ALA A 187 9.63 6.68 -15.65
C ALA A 187 8.28 7.32 -15.92
N LEU A 188 7.66 8.00 -14.94
CA LEU A 188 6.38 8.70 -15.10
C LEU A 188 6.39 9.70 -16.27
N ASP A 189 7.46 10.48 -16.40
CA ASP A 189 7.64 11.40 -17.53
C ASP A 189 7.68 10.68 -18.89
N ALA A 190 8.35 9.53 -18.96
CA ALA A 190 8.35 8.70 -20.15
C ALA A 190 6.97 8.11 -20.43
N LEU A 191 6.25 7.63 -19.40
CA LEU A 191 4.89 7.11 -19.52
C LEU A 191 3.95 8.19 -20.07
N ALA A 192 3.99 9.42 -19.53
CA ALA A 192 3.11 10.52 -19.89
C ALA A 192 3.27 11.05 -21.32
N ARG A 193 4.42 10.83 -21.96
CA ARG A 193 4.67 11.21 -23.36
C ARG A 193 4.05 10.25 -24.38
N ARG A 194 3.59 9.08 -23.95
CA ARG A 194 2.99 8.05 -24.83
C ARG A 194 1.47 8.23 -24.91
N PRO A 195 0.84 7.83 -26.02
CA PRO A 195 -0.62 7.86 -26.12
C PRO A 195 -1.25 6.80 -25.21
N HIS A 196 -2.23 7.20 -24.40
CA HIS A 196 -3.02 6.32 -23.53
C HIS A 196 -4.51 6.65 -23.64
N ALA A 197 -5.35 5.83 -23.01
CA ALA A 197 -6.74 6.21 -22.77
C ALA A 197 -6.83 7.57 -22.03
N PRO A 198 -7.85 8.41 -22.31
CA PRO A 198 -7.95 9.75 -21.72
C PRO A 198 -7.88 9.74 -20.18
N ALA A 199 -8.59 8.81 -19.53
CA ALA A 199 -8.60 8.71 -18.06
C ALA A 199 -7.22 8.35 -17.47
N VAL A 200 -6.41 7.56 -18.18
CA VAL A 200 -5.05 7.20 -17.74
C VAL A 200 -4.12 8.40 -17.94
N THR A 201 -4.26 9.12 -19.06
CA THR A 201 -3.50 10.35 -19.34
C THR A 201 -3.78 11.43 -18.29
N GLU A 202 -5.04 11.63 -17.93
CA GLU A 202 -5.45 12.56 -16.88
C GLU A 202 -4.85 12.17 -15.53
N HIS A 203 -4.93 10.89 -15.17
CA HIS A 203 -4.35 10.38 -13.93
C HIS A 203 -2.83 10.55 -13.87
N LEU A 204 -2.10 10.26 -14.96
CA LEU A 204 -0.65 10.45 -15.05
C LEU A 204 -0.27 11.91 -14.78
N ARG A 205 -0.98 12.87 -15.40
CA ARG A 205 -0.73 14.30 -15.17
C ARG A 205 -1.00 14.71 -13.73
N ALA A 206 -2.07 14.19 -13.13
CA ALA A 206 -2.42 14.49 -11.74
C ALA A 206 -1.33 14.00 -10.78
N VAL A 207 -0.89 12.74 -10.89
CA VAL A 207 0.14 12.19 -9.99
C VAL A 207 1.52 12.85 -10.21
N GLN A 208 1.85 13.25 -11.45
CA GLN A 208 3.07 14.01 -11.71
C GLN A 208 3.05 15.40 -11.06
N ALA A 209 1.92 16.11 -11.17
CA ALA A 209 1.77 17.42 -10.56
C ALA A 209 1.90 17.34 -9.02
N GLU A 210 1.25 16.35 -8.40
CA GLU A 210 1.35 16.10 -6.96
C GLU A 210 2.80 15.78 -6.54
N MET A 211 3.45 14.84 -7.23
CA MET A 211 4.84 14.48 -6.95
C MET A 211 5.79 15.68 -7.08
N GLN A 212 5.60 16.56 -8.08
CA GLN A 212 6.40 17.78 -8.25
C GLN A 212 6.21 18.75 -7.09
N ILE A 213 4.97 18.95 -6.62
CA ILE A 213 4.67 19.79 -5.46
C ILE A 213 5.38 19.24 -4.20
N GLU A 214 5.28 17.93 -3.97
CA GLU A 214 5.92 17.29 -2.82
C GLU A 214 7.45 17.38 -2.89
N MET A 215 8.05 17.14 -4.06
CA MET A 215 9.50 17.24 -4.27
C MET A 215 9.99 18.68 -4.05
N GLN A 216 9.24 19.69 -4.49
CA GLN A 216 9.57 21.09 -4.24
C GLN A 216 9.45 21.46 -2.75
N ALA A 217 8.41 20.96 -2.07
CA ALA A 217 8.23 21.18 -0.63
C ALA A 217 9.37 20.54 0.19
N GLY A 218 9.76 19.30 -0.14
CA GLY A 218 10.86 18.57 0.52
C GLY A 218 12.26 19.10 0.18
N ALA A 219 12.42 19.79 -0.96
CA ALA A 219 13.66 20.45 -1.35
C ALA A 219 13.91 21.78 -0.62
N THR A 220 12.98 22.24 0.22
CA THR A 220 13.25 23.35 1.13
C THR A 220 14.31 22.88 2.12
N PRO A 221 15.58 23.35 2.04
CA PRO A 221 16.57 22.96 3.02
C PRO A 221 16.03 23.38 4.38
N ALA A 222 16.08 22.47 5.37
CA ALA A 222 15.98 22.87 6.76
C ALA A 222 17.00 24.00 6.94
N VAL A 223 16.52 25.25 7.00
CA VAL A 223 17.37 26.42 7.23
C VAL A 223 17.92 26.21 8.64
N ASN A 224 19.11 25.60 8.71
CA ASN A 224 19.94 25.50 9.89
C ASN A 224 20.31 26.92 10.29
N GLY A 225 19.42 27.54 11.06
CA GLY A 225 19.48 28.93 11.45
C GLY A 225 19.23 29.11 12.93
N ARG A 226 20.11 28.53 13.76
CA ARG A 226 20.59 29.14 15.02
C ARG A 226 21.66 28.25 15.65
N THR A 227 22.91 28.59 15.39
CA THR A 227 23.99 28.42 16.35
C THR A 227 23.58 29.16 17.64
N PRO A 228 23.50 28.50 18.81
CA PRO A 228 23.36 29.22 20.06
C PRO A 228 24.64 30.02 20.28
N GLY A 229 24.47 31.31 20.53
CA GLY A 229 25.56 32.26 20.74
C GLY A 229 26.54 31.75 21.79
N GLY A 230 27.82 31.83 21.46
CA GLY A 230 28.87 31.85 22.46
C GLY A 230 28.64 33.05 23.37
N VAL A 231 28.51 32.76 24.67
CA VAL A 231 28.64 33.77 25.72
C VAL A 231 30.14 33.89 26.00
N PRO A 232 30.70 35.11 26.11
CA PRO A 232 32.11 35.35 26.44
C PRO A 232 32.49 34.84 27.83
#